data_AF-A0A7K4JGY4-F1
#
_entry.id   AF-A0A7K4JGY4-F1
#
_cell.length_a   1.000
_cell.length_b   1.000
_cell.length_c   1.000
_cell.angle_alpha   90.00
_cell.angle_beta   90.00
_cell.angle_gamma   90.00
#
_symmetry.space_group_name_H-M   'P 1'
#
loop_
_entity.id
_entity.type
_entity.pdbx_description
1 polymer ?
#
loop_
_entity_poly.entity_id
_entity_poly.type
_entity_poly.pdbx_seq_one_letter_code
_entity_poly.pdbx_strand_id
1 'polypeptide(L)'
;LVTALPPVLPQRFRMLMASPAACYKLFREKQKEGQGEATMFKGKGTAGTDTKRVTINKVLSSDTLVQQNHYVQRCIDWNRDILKKELGLLEEDIIDLPALFKLDKQGKAVSYFPNMVTMIILAKDLGIPKPFGPVIGGECCLEQWTRSLLEPLGLCCRFLEEVASYHGSLGEVRCGTNVQRRPFAFKWWHMTP
;
A
#
# COMPACT_ATOMS: atom_id res chain seq x y z
N LEU A 1 -6.50 -0.75 -4.16
CA LEU A 1 -5.61 -0.14 -5.17
C LEU A 1 -5.42 1.36 -4.96
N VAL A 2 -6.49 2.11 -4.66
CA VAL A 2 -6.40 3.57 -4.46
C VAL A 2 -7.06 4.01 -3.15
N THR A 3 -6.62 5.14 -2.60
CA THR A 3 -7.26 5.87 -1.49
C THR A 3 -7.00 7.37 -1.66
N ALA A 4 -7.89 8.24 -1.17
CA ALA A 4 -7.66 9.68 -1.15
C ALA A 4 -7.36 10.17 0.27
N LEU A 5 -6.29 10.94 0.44
CA LEU A 5 -5.92 11.61 1.68
C LEU A 5 -6.53 13.01 1.74
N PRO A 6 -6.95 13.50 2.92
CA PRO A 6 -7.50 14.82 3.05
C PRO A 6 -6.46 15.91 2.66
N PRO A 7 -6.92 17.07 2.18
CA PRO A 7 -6.06 18.21 1.92
C PRO A 7 -5.44 18.71 3.23
N VAL A 8 -4.12 18.98 3.20
CA VAL A 8 -3.38 19.56 4.34
C VAL A 8 -3.28 21.08 4.20
N LEU A 9 -3.41 21.59 2.96
CA LEU A 9 -3.53 23.01 2.60
C LEU A 9 -4.81 23.22 1.77
N PRO A 10 -5.33 24.45 1.62
CA PRO A 10 -6.60 24.67 0.94
C PRO A 10 -6.56 24.11 -0.50
N GLN A 11 -7.52 23.23 -0.80
CA GLN A 11 -7.99 22.82 -2.13
C GLN A 11 -7.35 21.64 -2.88
N ARG A 12 -6.31 20.94 -2.39
CA ARG A 12 -5.81 19.73 -3.10
C ARG A 12 -5.59 18.53 -2.19
N PHE A 13 -6.37 17.48 -2.42
CA PHE A 13 -6.17 16.18 -1.81
C PHE A 13 -5.00 15.44 -2.48
N ARG A 14 -4.46 14.41 -1.82
CA ARG A 14 -3.47 13.51 -2.44
C ARG A 14 -4.10 12.15 -2.69
N MET A 15 -3.87 11.58 -3.86
CA MET A 15 -4.29 10.23 -4.20
C MET A 15 -3.15 9.26 -3.93
N LEU A 16 -3.40 8.27 -3.07
CA LEU A 16 -2.48 7.17 -2.83
C LEU A 16 -2.78 6.03 -3.79
N MET A 17 -1.79 5.58 -4.54
CA MET A 17 -1.90 4.41 -5.41
C MET A 17 -0.94 3.31 -4.98
N ALA A 18 -1.42 2.07 -4.99
CA ALA A 18 -0.58 0.90 -4.77
C ALA A 18 0.39 0.78 -5.96
N SER A 19 1.66 0.48 -5.72
CA SER A 19 2.68 0.45 -6.77
C SER A 19 3.66 -0.71 -6.58
N PRO A 20 3.51 -1.80 -7.37
CA PRO A 20 4.54 -2.81 -7.55
C PRO A 20 5.89 -2.23 -7.97
N ALA A 21 5.91 -1.28 -8.89
CA ALA A 21 7.15 -0.64 -9.34
C ALA A 21 7.89 0.04 -8.18
N ALA A 22 7.19 0.78 -7.31
CA ALA A 22 7.79 1.38 -6.12
C ALA A 22 8.36 0.33 -5.16
N CYS A 23 7.66 -0.79 -4.96
CA CYS A 23 8.15 -1.88 -4.12
C CYS A 23 9.43 -2.54 -4.68
N TYR A 24 9.46 -2.86 -5.97
CA TYR A 24 10.65 -3.43 -6.61
C TYR A 24 11.83 -2.45 -6.61
N LYS A 25 11.57 -1.15 -6.81
CA LYS A 25 12.62 -0.12 -6.74
C LYS A 25 13.25 -0.10 -5.33
N LEU A 26 12.43 0.00 -4.29
CA LEU A 26 12.89 -0.01 -2.90
C LEU A 26 13.68 -1.28 -2.57
N PHE A 27 13.17 -2.45 -2.98
CA PHE A 27 13.84 -3.72 -2.71
C PHE A 27 15.19 -3.84 -3.44
N ARG A 28 15.29 -3.36 -4.68
CA ARG A 28 16.57 -3.30 -5.41
C ARG A 28 17.56 -2.34 -4.76
N GLU A 29 17.10 -1.19 -4.25
CA GLU A 29 17.95 -0.26 -3.49
C GLU A 29 18.49 -0.94 -2.23
N LYS A 30 17.62 -1.58 -1.43
CA LYS A 30 18.05 -2.33 -0.24
C LYS A 30 18.98 -3.50 -0.56
N GLN A 31 18.76 -4.20 -1.66
CA GLN A 31 19.69 -5.24 -2.13
C GLN A 31 21.08 -4.66 -2.44
N LYS A 32 21.15 -3.51 -3.13
CA LYS A 32 22.42 -2.82 -3.43
C LYS A 32 23.13 -2.32 -2.19
N GLU A 33 22.39 -1.95 -1.15
CA GLU A 33 22.93 -1.60 0.18
C GLU A 33 23.42 -2.83 0.99
N GLY A 34 23.41 -4.04 0.41
CA GLY A 34 23.84 -5.27 1.08
C GLY A 34 22.77 -5.92 1.97
N GLN A 35 21.53 -5.42 1.95
CA GLN A 35 20.42 -5.90 2.79
C GLN A 35 19.56 -6.97 2.09
N GLY A 36 20.08 -7.63 1.07
CA GLY A 36 19.35 -8.64 0.27
C GLY A 36 18.80 -9.83 1.08
N GLU A 37 19.44 -10.17 2.20
CA GLU A 37 19.03 -11.24 3.10
C GLU A 37 18.02 -10.81 4.18
N ALA A 38 17.61 -9.54 4.20
CA ALA A 38 16.60 -9.05 5.12
C ALA A 38 15.27 -9.81 4.93
N THR A 39 14.71 -10.31 6.03
CA THR A 39 13.56 -11.22 6.01
C THR A 39 12.24 -10.48 6.20
N MET A 40 11.23 -10.89 5.43
CA MET A 40 9.83 -10.48 5.58
C MET A 40 9.10 -11.37 6.60
N PHE A 41 7.94 -10.92 7.08
CA PHE A 41 7.02 -11.67 7.95
C PHE A 41 7.59 -12.09 9.32
N LYS A 42 8.65 -11.42 9.79
CA LYS A 42 9.22 -11.63 11.13
C LYS A 42 8.14 -11.38 12.20
N GLY A 43 7.93 -12.35 13.10
CA GLY A 43 6.93 -12.25 14.18
C GLY A 43 5.53 -12.80 13.85
N LYS A 44 5.26 -13.25 12.61
CA LYS A 44 4.03 -14.01 12.31
C LYS A 44 4.22 -15.50 12.66
N GLY A 45 3.72 -15.90 13.84
CA GLY A 45 3.45 -17.30 14.16
C GLY A 45 2.07 -17.70 13.63
N THR A 46 1.97 -18.17 12.39
CA THR A 46 0.76 -18.86 11.90
C THR A 46 1.06 -20.34 11.75
N ALA A 47 0.36 -21.14 12.54
CA ALA A 47 0.33 -22.59 12.46
C ALA A 47 0.14 -23.06 11.01
N GLY A 48 1.02 -23.95 10.56
CA GLY A 48 0.73 -24.88 9.47
C GLY A 48 1.15 -24.50 8.04
N THR A 49 1.74 -23.33 7.79
CA THR A 49 2.40 -23.08 6.49
C THR A 49 3.83 -22.63 6.71
N ASP A 50 4.73 -23.46 6.19
CA ASP A 50 6.17 -23.27 6.10
C ASP A 50 6.48 -21.85 5.56
N THR A 51 6.62 -20.85 6.44
CA THR A 51 7.05 -19.49 6.11
C THR A 51 8.53 -19.53 5.80
N LYS A 52 8.89 -20.26 4.74
CA LYS A 52 10.24 -20.39 4.18
C LYS A 52 10.83 -19.00 4.05
N ARG A 53 11.69 -18.63 5.01
CA ARG A 53 12.46 -17.39 5.12
C ARG A 53 12.41 -16.57 3.82
N VAL A 54 11.41 -15.68 3.72
CA VAL A 54 11.22 -14.85 2.51
C VAL A 54 12.16 -13.66 2.65
N THR A 55 13.17 -13.58 1.78
CA THR A 55 14.14 -12.48 1.76
C THR A 55 13.89 -11.56 0.56
N ILE A 56 14.49 -10.37 0.59
CA ILE A 56 14.51 -9.46 -0.57
C ILE A 56 15.06 -10.18 -1.80
N ASN A 57 16.19 -10.89 -1.66
CA ASN A 57 16.80 -11.65 -2.75
C ASN A 57 15.83 -12.65 -3.38
N LYS A 58 15.10 -13.40 -2.56
CA LYS A 58 14.12 -14.39 -3.04
C LYS A 58 12.93 -13.77 -3.76
N VAL A 59 12.49 -12.58 -3.34
CA VAL A 59 11.43 -11.82 -4.02
C VAL A 59 11.94 -11.33 -5.38
N LEU A 60 13.13 -10.74 -5.42
CA LEU A 60 13.72 -10.16 -6.63
C LEU A 60 14.15 -11.22 -7.65
N SER A 61 14.52 -12.43 -7.22
CA SER A 61 14.94 -13.53 -8.09
C SER A 61 13.79 -14.37 -8.64
N SER A 62 12.53 -14.04 -8.31
CA SER A 62 11.36 -14.80 -8.76
C SER A 62 10.80 -14.23 -10.05
N ASP A 63 11.18 -14.80 -11.19
CA ASP A 63 10.70 -14.34 -12.52
C ASP A 63 9.17 -14.35 -12.62
N THR A 64 8.52 -15.38 -12.08
CA THR A 64 7.06 -15.46 -12.03
C THR A 64 6.45 -14.29 -11.26
N LEU A 65 7.00 -13.95 -10.09
CA LEU A 65 6.48 -12.85 -9.28
C LEU A 65 6.72 -11.49 -9.95
N VAL A 66 7.87 -11.33 -10.63
CA VAL A 66 8.19 -10.15 -11.42
C VAL A 66 7.19 -9.97 -12.57
N GLN A 67 6.95 -11.01 -13.36
CA GLN A 67 6.01 -10.97 -14.48
C GLN A 67 4.58 -10.66 -14.03
N GLN A 68 4.12 -11.32 -12.95
CA GLN A 68 2.81 -11.06 -12.37
C GLN A 68 2.66 -9.59 -11.93
N ASN A 69 3.67 -9.04 -11.26
CA ASN A 69 3.61 -7.67 -10.77
C ASN A 69 3.79 -6.62 -11.87
N HIS A 70 4.51 -6.94 -12.95
CA HIS A 70 4.54 -6.09 -14.15
C HIS A 70 3.15 -6.00 -14.80
N TYR A 71 2.43 -7.12 -14.90
CA TYR A 71 1.04 -7.12 -15.35
C TYR A 71 0.14 -6.29 -14.41
N VAL A 72 0.23 -6.49 -13.09
CA VAL A 72 -0.57 -5.74 -12.12
C VAL A 72 -0.25 -4.24 -12.16
N GLN A 73 1.02 -3.85 -12.33
CA GLN A 73 1.41 -2.45 -12.50
C GLN A 73 0.71 -1.83 -13.73
N ARG A 74 0.67 -2.53 -14.87
CA ARG A 74 -0.05 -2.03 -16.06
C ARG A 74 -1.54 -1.83 -15.80
N CYS A 75 -2.19 -2.71 -15.03
CA CYS A 75 -3.58 -2.52 -14.62
C CYS A 75 -3.75 -1.29 -13.73
N ILE A 76 -2.80 -1.04 -12.83
CA ILE A 76 -2.80 0.15 -11.96
C ILE A 76 -2.57 1.42 -12.78
N ASP A 77 -1.63 1.41 -13.71
CA ASP A 77 -1.32 2.54 -14.59
C ASP A 77 -2.52 2.91 -15.47
N TRP A 78 -3.23 1.90 -16.00
CA TRP A 78 -4.48 2.14 -16.72
C TRP A 78 -5.53 2.88 -15.86
N ASN A 79 -5.64 2.51 -14.59
CA ASN A 79 -6.52 3.21 -13.65
C ASN A 79 -5.97 4.61 -13.30
N ARG A 80 -4.65 4.78 -13.21
CA ARG A 80 -4.00 6.09 -12.99
C ARG A 80 -4.40 7.06 -14.09
N ASP A 81 -4.34 6.63 -15.35
CA ASP A 81 -4.69 7.46 -16.51
C ASP A 81 -6.17 7.86 -16.51
N ILE A 82 -7.07 6.91 -16.22
CA ILE A 82 -8.51 7.20 -16.08
C ILE A 82 -8.73 8.21 -14.95
N LEU A 83 -8.18 7.96 -13.76
CA LEU A 83 -8.39 8.84 -12.60
C LEU A 83 -7.82 10.24 -12.84
N LYS A 84 -6.66 10.35 -13.48
CA LYS A 84 -6.09 11.65 -13.87
C LYS A 84 -7.00 12.41 -14.81
N LYS A 85 -7.52 11.72 -15.84
CA LYS A 85 -8.41 12.34 -16.83
C LYS A 85 -9.73 12.77 -16.21
N GLU A 86 -10.42 11.87 -15.51
CA GLU A 86 -11.78 12.09 -15.03
C GLU A 86 -11.84 12.99 -13.78
N LEU A 87 -10.76 13.04 -12.98
CA LEU A 87 -10.69 13.88 -11.76
C LEU A 87 -9.78 15.11 -11.92
N GLY A 88 -9.19 15.32 -13.11
CA GLY A 88 -8.28 16.43 -13.37
C GLY A 88 -7.00 16.42 -12.53
N LEU A 89 -6.49 15.23 -12.18
CA LEU A 89 -5.31 15.09 -11.32
C LEU A 89 -4.01 15.23 -12.11
N LEU A 90 -3.04 15.89 -11.50
CA LEU A 90 -1.66 15.94 -11.97
C LEU A 90 -0.83 14.83 -11.30
N GLU A 91 0.34 14.54 -11.86
CA GLU A 91 1.27 13.56 -11.26
C GLU A 91 1.68 13.95 -9.83
N GLU A 92 1.80 15.23 -9.54
CA GLU A 92 2.08 15.77 -8.20
C GLU A 92 0.95 15.56 -7.17
N ASP A 93 -0.26 15.23 -7.63
CA ASP A 93 -1.38 14.88 -6.76
C ASP A 93 -1.33 13.41 -6.33
N ILE A 94 -0.46 12.59 -6.94
CA ILE A 94 -0.42 11.14 -6.76
C ILE A 94 0.84 10.72 -6.00
N ILE A 95 0.67 9.89 -4.97
CA ILE A 95 1.76 9.29 -4.20
C ILE A 95 1.66 7.78 -4.35
N ASP A 96 2.73 7.18 -4.85
CA ASP A 96 2.86 5.75 -5.02
C ASP A 96 3.35 5.08 -3.73
N LEU A 97 2.52 4.22 -3.13
CA LEU A 97 2.90 3.40 -1.99
C LEU A 97 3.35 2.01 -2.45
N PRO A 98 4.48 1.49 -1.93
CA PRO A 98 4.92 0.12 -2.22
C PRO A 98 3.84 -0.91 -1.93
N ALA A 99 3.53 -1.72 -2.94
CA ALA A 99 2.63 -2.86 -2.83
C ALA A 99 3.17 -4.02 -3.65
N LEU A 100 2.80 -5.25 -3.31
CA LEU A 100 3.19 -6.43 -4.09
C LEU A 100 2.03 -7.42 -4.12
N PHE A 101 1.88 -8.14 -5.23
CA PHE A 101 0.76 -9.03 -5.48
C PHE A 101 1.22 -10.40 -5.98
N LYS A 102 0.33 -11.38 -5.84
CA LYS A 102 0.36 -12.68 -6.53
C LYS A 102 -0.92 -12.84 -7.31
N LEU A 103 -0.87 -13.52 -8.45
CA LEU A 103 -2.08 -13.92 -9.14
C LEU A 103 -2.58 -15.25 -8.59
N ASP A 104 -3.89 -15.34 -8.32
CA ASP A 104 -4.56 -16.59 -7.99
C ASP A 104 -4.76 -17.47 -9.25
N LYS A 105 -5.38 -18.65 -9.07
CA LYS A 105 -5.61 -19.60 -10.18
C LYS A 105 -6.54 -19.04 -11.27
N GLN A 106 -7.30 -18.00 -10.95
CA GLN A 106 -8.23 -17.31 -11.85
C GLN A 106 -7.59 -16.06 -12.47
N GLY A 107 -6.29 -15.80 -12.21
CA GLY A 107 -5.57 -14.64 -12.73
C GLY A 107 -5.87 -13.34 -11.99
N LYS A 108 -6.55 -13.37 -10.83
CA LYS A 108 -6.84 -12.17 -10.03
C LYS A 108 -5.70 -11.86 -9.07
N ALA A 109 -5.41 -10.58 -8.91
CA ALA A 109 -4.36 -10.10 -8.02
C ALA A 109 -4.81 -10.16 -6.55
N VAL A 110 -4.03 -10.85 -5.73
CA VAL A 110 -4.15 -10.92 -4.27
C VAL A 110 -2.89 -10.32 -3.65
N SER A 111 -3.04 -9.53 -2.59
CA SER A 111 -1.91 -8.89 -1.90
C SER A 111 -0.91 -9.94 -1.40
N TYR A 112 0.37 -9.75 -1.72
CA TYR A 112 1.48 -10.60 -1.24
C TYR A 112 1.77 -10.34 0.24
N PHE A 113 1.65 -9.09 0.66
CA PHE A 113 1.69 -8.62 2.03
C PHE A 113 0.59 -7.55 2.22
N PRO A 114 0.20 -7.21 3.47
CA PRO A 114 -0.88 -6.25 3.72
C PRO A 114 -0.74 -4.94 2.93
N ASN A 115 -1.78 -4.60 2.17
CA ASN A 115 -1.75 -3.50 1.23
C ASN A 115 -1.99 -2.17 1.96
N MET A 116 -0.91 -1.41 2.16
CA MET A 116 -0.90 -0.17 2.93
C MET A 116 -1.88 0.90 2.43
N VAL A 117 -2.29 0.90 1.15
CA VAL A 117 -3.32 1.84 0.65
C VAL A 117 -4.70 1.57 1.25
N THR A 118 -4.91 0.44 1.92
CA THR A 118 -6.19 0.09 2.56
C THR A 118 -6.33 0.63 3.98
N MET A 119 -5.68 1.75 4.26
CA MET A 119 -5.69 2.44 5.55
C MET A 119 -7.04 3.06 5.95
N ILE A 120 -7.19 3.28 7.26
CA ILE A 120 -8.23 4.11 7.88
C ILE A 120 -7.71 5.55 7.95
N ILE A 121 -8.55 6.52 7.62
CA ILE A 121 -8.16 7.94 7.57
C ILE A 121 -9.06 8.74 8.52
N LEU A 122 -8.47 9.22 9.62
CA LEU A 122 -9.13 10.01 10.65
C LEU A 122 -8.46 11.40 10.75
N ALA A 123 -8.91 12.33 9.91
CA ALA A 123 -8.23 13.62 9.72
C ALA A 123 -6.75 13.42 9.37
N LYS A 124 -5.83 13.84 10.24
CA LYS A 124 -4.38 13.67 10.03
C LYS A 124 -3.86 12.28 10.43
N ASP A 125 -4.62 11.51 11.20
CA ASP A 125 -4.20 10.21 11.71
C ASP A 125 -4.53 9.10 10.69
N LEU A 126 -3.52 8.33 10.32
CA LEU A 126 -3.62 7.22 9.37
C LEU A 126 -3.43 5.88 10.11
N GLY A 127 -4.46 5.03 10.08
CA GLY A 127 -4.38 3.64 10.53
C GLY A 127 -4.00 2.75 9.35
N ILE A 128 -2.70 2.53 9.15
CA ILE A 128 -2.13 1.84 7.99
C ILE A 128 -1.97 0.34 8.32
N PRO A 129 -2.41 -0.60 7.46
CA PRO A 129 -2.11 -2.02 7.67
C PRO A 129 -0.60 -2.24 7.79
N LYS A 130 -0.15 -2.94 8.85
CA LYS A 130 1.27 -3.27 9.01
C LYS A 130 1.71 -4.19 7.86
N PRO A 131 2.71 -3.80 7.04
CA PRO A 131 3.06 -4.55 5.84
C PRO A 131 3.91 -5.81 6.14
N PHE A 132 4.48 -5.93 7.34
CA PHE A 132 5.41 -7.02 7.70
C PHE A 132 6.53 -7.23 6.66
N GLY A 133 7.05 -6.13 6.12
CA GLY A 133 8.13 -6.13 5.13
C GLY A 133 9.50 -6.51 5.70
N PRO A 134 10.57 -6.42 4.88
CA PRO A 134 11.92 -6.70 5.31
C PRO A 134 12.33 -5.85 6.51
N VAL A 135 12.89 -6.49 7.55
CA VAL A 135 13.39 -5.80 8.75
C VAL A 135 14.89 -5.52 8.61
N ILE A 136 15.27 -4.25 8.62
CA ILE A 136 16.64 -3.75 8.47
C ILE A 136 16.92 -2.82 9.65
N GLY A 137 18.01 -3.04 10.40
CA GLY A 137 18.32 -2.20 11.57
C GLY A 137 17.26 -2.22 12.68
N GLY A 138 16.40 -3.25 12.72
CA GLY A 138 15.30 -3.35 13.68
C GLY A 138 13.98 -2.75 13.22
N GLU A 139 13.95 -2.05 12.08
CA GLU A 139 12.74 -1.41 11.53
C GLU A 139 12.30 -2.04 10.21
N CYS A 140 10.99 -2.03 9.92
CA CYS A 140 10.47 -2.46 8.63
C CYS A 140 10.70 -1.38 7.56
N CYS A 141 11.43 -1.70 6.50
CA CYS A 141 11.77 -0.72 5.46
C CYS A 141 10.55 -0.18 4.70
N LEU A 142 9.47 -0.95 4.61
CA LEU A 142 8.20 -0.51 4.00
C LEU A 142 7.47 0.51 4.89
N GLU A 143 7.51 0.32 6.22
CA GLU A 143 6.94 1.28 7.16
C GLU A 143 7.73 2.59 7.12
N GLN A 144 9.05 2.49 7.18
CA GLN A 144 9.96 3.65 7.11
C GLN A 144 9.79 4.44 5.81
N TRP A 145 9.71 3.75 4.67
CA TRP A 145 9.46 4.39 3.37
C TRP A 145 8.08 5.06 3.31
N THR A 146 7.05 4.44 3.89
CA THR A 146 5.71 5.02 3.91
C THR A 146 5.68 6.27 4.80
N ARG A 147 6.37 6.27 5.94
CA ARG A 147 6.54 7.46 6.78
C ARG A 147 7.23 8.59 6.03
N SER A 148 8.33 8.31 5.34
CA SER A 148 9.08 9.34 4.61
C SER A 148 8.27 10.02 3.49
N LEU A 149 7.26 9.35 2.95
CA LEU A 149 6.34 9.93 1.96
C LEU A 149 5.21 10.74 2.59
N LEU A 150 4.66 10.30 3.72
CA LEU A 150 3.40 10.83 4.26
C LEU A 150 3.59 11.81 5.42
N GLU A 151 4.58 11.61 6.28
CA GLU A 151 4.81 12.48 7.44
C GLU A 151 5.26 13.90 7.08
N PRO A 152 6.04 14.15 6.00
CA PRO A 152 6.32 15.52 5.54
C PRO A 152 5.06 16.30 5.11
N LEU A 153 3.95 15.59 4.86
CA LEU A 153 2.65 16.21 4.59
C LEU A 153 1.88 16.50 5.89
N GLY A 154 2.48 16.36 7.08
CA GLY A 154 1.79 16.57 8.36
C GLY A 154 0.81 15.46 8.75
N LEU A 155 0.90 14.29 8.11
CA LEU A 155 0.10 13.12 8.44
C LEU A 155 0.79 12.26 9.50
N CYS A 156 0.01 11.60 10.36
CA CYS A 156 0.51 10.75 11.43
C CYS A 156 0.28 9.27 11.09
N CYS A 157 1.36 8.54 10.78
CA CYS A 157 1.31 7.13 10.40
C CYS A 157 1.30 6.19 11.62
N ARG A 158 0.22 5.44 11.83
CA ARG A 158 0.14 4.34 12.82
C ARG A 158 -0.07 3.01 12.11
N PHE A 159 0.86 2.07 12.29
CA PHE A 159 0.78 0.75 11.66
C PHE A 159 0.02 -0.25 12.55
N LEU A 160 -1.02 -0.85 12.00
CA LEU A 160 -1.95 -1.74 12.70
C LEU A 160 -1.51 -3.20 12.51
N GLU A 161 -1.18 -3.90 13.59
CA GLU A 161 -0.67 -5.28 13.53
C GLU A 161 -1.78 -6.34 13.38
N GLU A 162 -2.94 -6.10 14.01
CA GLU A 162 -4.04 -7.07 14.14
C GLU A 162 -4.76 -7.41 12.83
N VAL A 163 -4.38 -6.78 11.72
CA VAL A 163 -4.85 -7.14 10.38
C VAL A 163 -4.36 -8.52 9.97
N ALA A 164 -3.28 -9.02 10.59
CA ALA A 164 -2.70 -10.31 10.28
C ALA A 164 -3.68 -11.49 10.43
N SER A 165 -4.63 -11.43 11.38
CA SER A 165 -5.67 -12.45 11.57
C SER A 165 -6.74 -12.39 10.48
N TYR A 166 -7.10 -11.20 10.00
CA TYR A 166 -8.01 -10.99 8.87
C TYR A 166 -7.40 -11.36 7.52
N HIS A 167 -6.08 -11.19 7.37
CA HIS A 167 -5.38 -11.54 6.13
C HIS A 167 -5.40 -13.04 5.80
N GLY A 168 -5.56 -13.91 6.79
CA GLY A 168 -5.63 -15.35 6.60
C GLY A 168 -7.00 -15.85 6.13
N SER A 169 -8.07 -15.05 6.23
CA SER A 169 -9.45 -15.52 6.02
C SER A 169 -10.44 -14.50 5.41
N LEU A 170 -10.20 -13.19 5.49
CA LEU A 170 -11.21 -12.14 5.22
C LEU A 170 -10.71 -10.84 4.55
N GLY A 171 -9.41 -10.66 4.29
CA GLY A 171 -8.89 -9.52 3.52
C GLY A 171 -8.06 -8.51 4.33
N GLU A 172 -8.19 -7.22 4.01
CA GLU A 172 -7.37 -6.08 4.48
C GLU A 172 -8.09 -5.23 5.55
N VAL A 173 -7.47 -4.16 6.11
CA VAL A 173 -8.11 -3.27 7.11
C VAL A 173 -9.46 -2.71 6.66
N ARG A 174 -9.56 -2.28 5.40
CA ARG A 174 -10.83 -1.80 4.82
C ARG A 174 -11.93 -2.88 4.73
N CYS A 175 -11.59 -4.16 4.80
CA CYS A 175 -12.56 -5.25 4.81
C CYS A 175 -13.26 -5.38 6.17
N GLY A 176 -12.65 -4.88 7.25
CA GLY A 176 -13.19 -4.97 8.62
C GLY A 176 -13.61 -3.64 9.24
N THR A 177 -13.45 -2.51 8.55
CA THR A 177 -13.68 -1.18 9.15
C THR A 177 -14.47 -0.25 8.23
N ASN A 178 -15.30 0.59 8.84
CA ASN A 178 -16.05 1.64 8.15
C ASN A 178 -16.05 2.91 9.01
N VAL A 179 -16.03 4.09 8.37
CA VAL A 179 -15.95 5.38 9.07
C VAL A 179 -17.13 6.25 8.65
N GLN A 180 -18.01 6.55 9.60
CA GLN A 180 -19.05 7.56 9.41
C GLN A 180 -18.42 8.96 9.45
N ARG A 181 -18.62 9.75 8.39
CA ARG A 181 -18.09 11.12 8.26
C ARG A 181 -19.21 12.13 8.32
N ARG A 182 -18.88 13.38 8.68
CA ARG A 182 -19.83 14.49 8.59
C ARG A 182 -20.22 14.73 7.12
N PRO A 183 -21.49 15.09 6.83
CA PRO A 183 -21.90 15.49 5.49
C PRO A 183 -21.09 16.68 4.97
N PHE A 184 -21.03 16.84 3.65
CA PHE A 184 -20.47 18.05 3.05
C PHE A 184 -21.25 19.29 3.49
N ALA A 185 -20.54 20.41 3.66
CA ALA A 185 -21.18 21.70 3.91
C ALA A 185 -21.99 22.18 2.69
N PHE A 186 -21.53 21.83 1.48
CA PHE A 186 -22.23 22.09 0.22
C PHE A 186 -23.57 21.35 0.18
N LYS A 187 -24.63 22.05 -0.20
CA LYS A 187 -25.97 21.49 -0.30
C LYS A 187 -26.15 20.83 -1.66
N TRP A 188 -26.42 19.53 -1.67
CA TRP A 188 -26.46 18.74 -2.90
C TRP A 188 -27.46 19.27 -3.94
N TRP A 189 -28.58 19.86 -3.52
CA TRP A 189 -29.59 20.45 -4.41
C TRP A 189 -29.18 21.78 -5.06
N HIS A 190 -28.01 22.34 -4.71
CA HIS A 190 -27.41 23.48 -5.42
C HIS A 190 -26.50 23.05 -6.58
N MET A 191 -26.26 21.74 -6.77
CA MET A 191 -25.50 21.24 -7.91
C MET A 191 -26.35 21.27 -9.18
N THR A 192 -25.73 21.62 -10.30
CA THR A 192 -26.28 21.39 -11.65
C THR A 192 -25.54 20.20 -12.25
N PRO A 193 -26.14 18.99 -12.29
CA PRO A 193 -25.50 17.77 -12.77
C PRO A 193 -25.18 17.77 -14.26
#